data_AF-A0A1Y3CIJ2-F1
#
_entry.id   AF-A0A1Y3CIJ2-F1
#
_cell.length_a   1.000
_cell.length_b   1.000
_cell.length_c   1.000
_cell.angle_alpha   90.00
_cell.angle_beta   90.00
_cell.angle_gamma   90.00
#
_symmetry.space_group_name_H-M   'P 1'
#
loop_
_entity.id
_entity.type
_entity.pdbx_description
1 polymer ?
#
loop_
_entity_poly.entity_id
_entity_poly.type
_entity_poly.pdbx_seq_one_letter_code
_entity_poly.pdbx_strand_id
1 'polypeptide(L)'
;MSIKITNNSELAIKACINKWGDEGDTVWFIIQSGTSETWARETDKPLIMLIEKDKQITGYCIYSESKIIITDTKVTDRGLEKNSLY
;
A
#
# COMPACT_ATOMS: atom_id res chain seq x y z
N MET A 1 -2.23 -7.67 13.42
CA MET A 1 -2.33 -6.30 12.86
C MET A 1 -2.47 -6.40 11.35
N SER A 2 -3.28 -5.52 10.74
CA SER A 2 -3.61 -5.60 9.30
C SER A 2 -3.50 -4.25 8.60
N ILE A 3 -2.85 -4.25 7.45
CA ILE A 3 -2.75 -3.12 6.53
C ILE A 3 -3.89 -3.25 5.54
N LYS A 4 -4.72 -2.22 5.41
CA LYS A 4 -5.76 -2.17 4.38
C LYS A 4 -5.38 -1.15 3.32
N ILE A 5 -5.38 -1.55 2.06
CA ILE A 5 -5.16 -0.66 0.91
C ILE A 5 -6.46 -0.61 0.10
N THR A 6 -7.01 0.57 -0.07
CA THR A 6 -8.18 0.82 -0.92
C THR A 6 -7.76 1.61 -2.15
N ASN A 7 -8.07 1.09 -3.32
CA ASN A 7 -7.87 1.78 -4.60
C ASN A 7 -9.15 2.55 -4.97
N ASN A 8 -9.13 3.86 -4.80
CA ASN A 8 -10.17 4.79 -5.27
C ASN A 8 -9.72 5.58 -6.51
N SER A 9 -8.67 5.14 -7.20
CA SER A 9 -8.27 5.72 -8.48
C SER A 9 -9.07 5.09 -9.63
N GLU A 10 -9.09 5.75 -10.78
CA GLU A 10 -9.82 5.26 -11.96
C GLU A 10 -9.25 3.96 -12.54
N LEU A 11 -7.94 3.71 -12.33
CA LEU A 11 -7.22 2.58 -12.90
C LEU A 11 -6.92 1.52 -11.84
N ALA A 12 -6.73 0.28 -12.29
CA ALA A 12 -6.13 -0.74 -11.44
C ALA A 12 -4.70 -0.34 -11.07
N ILE A 13 -4.31 -0.62 -9.84
CA ILE A 13 -2.94 -0.43 -9.35
C ILE A 13 -2.33 -1.79 -9.02
N LYS A 14 -1.01 -1.83 -8.92
CA LYS A 14 -0.33 -2.93 -8.22
C LYS A 14 0.27 -2.42 -6.93
N ALA A 15 0.17 -3.21 -5.86
CA ALA A 15 0.83 -2.91 -4.60
C ALA A 15 1.65 -4.11 -4.13
N CYS A 16 2.78 -3.83 -3.49
CA CYS A 16 3.50 -4.82 -2.69
C CYS A 16 4.01 -4.18 -1.40
N ILE A 17 4.18 -5.00 -0.37
CA ILE A 17 4.67 -4.56 0.93
C ILE A 17 5.78 -5.50 1.36
N ASN A 18 6.91 -4.96 1.79
CA ASN A 18 8.02 -5.78 2.30
C ASN A 18 7.62 -6.58 3.55
N LYS A 19 8.53 -7.43 4.01
CA LYS A 19 8.42 -8.16 5.29
C LYS A 19 9.75 -8.14 6.03
N TRP A 20 9.67 -8.25 7.35
CA TRP A 20 10.83 -8.36 8.24
C TRP A 20 11.12 -9.80 8.68
N GLY A 21 10.19 -10.73 8.47
CA GLY A 21 10.33 -12.16 8.78
C GLY A 21 10.04 -13.05 7.56
N ASP A 22 9.90 -14.35 7.78
CA ASP A 22 9.78 -15.32 6.67
C ASP A 22 8.35 -15.51 6.17
N GLU A 23 7.36 -15.11 6.96
CA GLU A 23 5.94 -15.29 6.63
C GLU A 23 5.33 -14.13 5.83
N GLY A 24 4.33 -14.45 5.02
CA GLY A 24 3.63 -13.50 4.17
C GLY A 24 4.29 -13.27 2.81
N ASP A 25 3.46 -12.90 1.84
CA ASP A 25 3.89 -12.66 0.46
C ASP A 25 4.33 -11.20 0.24
N THR A 26 5.36 -11.00 -0.57
CA THR A 26 5.87 -9.69 -1.01
C THR A 26 5.72 -9.46 -2.51
N VAL A 27 5.02 -10.35 -3.23
CA VAL A 27 4.71 -10.16 -4.65
C VAL A 27 3.76 -8.98 -4.86
N TRP A 28 3.77 -8.48 -6.09
CA TRP A 28 2.82 -7.49 -6.56
C TRP A 28 1.42 -8.09 -6.65
N PHE A 29 0.47 -7.41 -6.03
CA PHE A 29 -0.94 -7.75 -6.09
C PHE A 29 -1.72 -6.66 -6.80
N ILE A 30 -2.63 -7.04 -7.71
CA ILE A 30 -3.45 -6.10 -8.46
C ILE A 30 -4.67 -5.73 -7.62
N ILE A 31 -4.89 -4.44 -7.40
CA ILE A 31 -6.06 -3.90 -6.72
C ILE A 31 -6.90 -3.15 -7.76
N GLN A 32 -8.07 -3.70 -8.08
CA GLN A 32 -8.98 -3.09 -9.06
C GLN A 32 -9.55 -1.77 -8.54
N SER A 33 -9.97 -0.89 -9.46
CA SER A 33 -10.64 0.36 -9.09
C SER A 33 -11.88 0.10 -8.23
N GLY A 34 -12.03 0.88 -7.16
CA GLY A 34 -13.11 0.77 -6.18
C GLY A 34 -12.98 -0.41 -5.20
N THR A 35 -11.91 -1.20 -5.27
CA THR A 35 -11.71 -2.37 -4.39
C THR A 35 -10.62 -2.14 -3.35
N SER A 36 -10.52 -3.06 -2.40
CA SER A 36 -9.50 -3.01 -1.36
C SER A 36 -8.91 -4.38 -1.09
N GLU A 37 -7.63 -4.39 -0.74
CA GLU A 37 -6.90 -5.57 -0.33
C GLU A 37 -6.34 -5.40 1.08
N THR A 38 -6.12 -6.52 1.77
CA THR A 38 -5.64 -6.53 3.15
C THR A 38 -4.43 -7.42 3.29
N TRP A 39 -3.36 -6.88 3.88
CA TRP A 39 -2.16 -7.63 4.25
C TRP A 39 -2.07 -7.80 5.75
N ALA A 40 -1.88 -9.04 6.19
CA ALA A 40 -1.44 -9.33 7.54
C ALA A 40 0.07 -9.07 7.67
N ARG A 41 0.44 -8.22 8.62
CA ARG A 41 1.83 -7.96 9.02
C ARG A 41 1.87 -7.82 10.53
N GLU A 42 2.50 -8.76 11.20
CA GLU A 42 2.68 -8.71 12.65
C GLU A 42 4.06 -8.12 12.98
N THR A 43 4.14 -6.80 12.96
CA THR A 43 5.38 -6.08 13.28
C THR A 43 5.07 -4.68 13.79
N ASP A 44 5.93 -4.18 14.67
CA ASP A 44 5.99 -2.81 15.16
C ASP A 44 6.93 -1.92 14.32
N LYS A 45 7.74 -2.53 13.44
CA LYS A 45 8.69 -1.83 12.57
C LYS A 45 7.98 -1.15 11.39
N PRO A 46 8.51 -0.02 10.90
CA PRO A 46 8.01 0.56 9.66
C PRO A 46 8.22 -0.41 8.49
N LEU A 47 7.31 -0.33 7.54
CA LEU A 47 7.29 -1.11 6.32
C LEU A 47 7.36 -0.18 5.11
N ILE A 48 7.84 -0.71 4.00
CA ILE A 48 7.85 -0.06 2.69
C ILE A 48 6.76 -0.71 1.85
N MET A 49 5.84 0.14 1.39
CA MET A 49 4.86 -0.20 0.38
C MET A 49 5.27 0.43 -0.93
N LEU A 50 5.29 -0.36 -2.00
CA LEU A 50 5.42 0.16 -3.35
C LEU A 50 4.06 0.09 -4.04
N ILE A 51 3.73 1.14 -4.78
CA ILE A 51 2.56 1.20 -5.64
C ILE A 51 3.04 1.42 -7.06
N GLU A 52 2.61 0.57 -7.99
CA GLU A 52 2.72 0.79 -9.43
C GLU A 52 1.38 1.30 -9.94
N LYS A 53 1.39 2.51 -10.52
CA LYS A 53 0.24 3.11 -11.18
C LYS A 53 0.70 3.81 -12.45
N ASP A 54 0.04 3.53 -13.58
CA ASP A 54 0.40 4.08 -14.88
C ASP A 54 1.89 3.94 -15.22
N LYS A 55 2.45 2.74 -14.96
CA LYS A 55 3.88 2.39 -15.13
C LYS A 55 4.87 3.20 -14.27
N GLN A 56 4.39 4.06 -13.38
CA GLN A 56 5.21 4.74 -12.38
C GLN A 56 5.16 3.96 -11.07
N ILE A 57 6.31 3.78 -10.45
CA ILE A 57 6.43 3.13 -9.14
C ILE A 57 6.74 4.20 -8.11
N THR A 58 5.96 4.23 -7.04
CA THR A 58 6.10 5.21 -5.95
C THR A 58 6.17 4.45 -4.62
N GLY A 59 7.10 4.85 -3.75
CA GLY A 59 7.36 4.18 -2.47
C GLY A 59 6.84 4.98 -1.27
N TYR A 60 6.25 4.29 -0.30
CA TYR A 60 5.71 4.91 0.92
C TYR A 60 6.11 4.14 2.17
N CYS A 61 6.44 4.86 3.23
CA CYS A 61 6.61 4.29 4.57
C CYS A 61 5.24 4.11 5.23
N ILE A 62 4.89 2.88 5.65
CA ILE A 62 3.61 2.53 6.28
C ILE A 62 3.85 1.67 7.53
N TYR A 63 2.78 1.41 8.28
CA TYR A 63 2.80 0.59 9.50
C TYR A 63 1.77 -0.53 9.42
N SER A 64 1.89 -1.54 10.29
CA SER A 64 1.05 -2.74 10.32
C SER A 64 -0.45 -2.50 10.56
N GLU A 65 -0.84 -1.29 10.95
CA GLU A 65 -2.24 -0.86 11.13
C GLU A 65 -2.67 0.25 10.15
N SER A 66 -1.85 0.53 9.13
CA SER A 66 -2.13 1.58 8.16
C SER A 66 -3.42 1.30 7.38
N LYS A 67 -4.16 2.39 7.13
CA LYS A 67 -5.39 2.40 6.32
C LYS A 67 -5.13 3.31 5.14
N ILE A 68 -4.65 2.71 4.06
CA ILE A 68 -4.19 3.41 2.87
C ILE A 68 -5.37 3.63 1.91
N ILE A 69 -5.55 4.86 1.46
CA ILE A 69 -6.47 5.21 0.37
C ILE A 69 -5.65 5.87 -0.73
N ILE A 70 -5.74 5.30 -1.93
CA ILE A 70 -5.05 5.76 -3.13
C ILE A 70 -6.10 6.35 -4.07
N THR A 71 -5.90 7.59 -4.49
CA THR A 71 -6.73 8.26 -5.50
C THR A 71 -5.89 8.60 -6.73
N ASP A 72 -6.43 9.38 -7.65
CA ASP A 72 -5.67 9.77 -8.84
C ASP A 72 -4.47 10.67 -8.57
N THR A 73 -4.54 11.46 -7.51
CA THR A 73 -3.61 12.54 -7.23
C THR A 73 -2.87 12.40 -5.91
N LYS A 74 -3.30 11.50 -5.02
CA LYS A 74 -2.72 11.39 -3.68
C LYS A 74 -2.83 10.00 -3.09
N VAL A 75 -2.02 9.78 -2.07
CA VAL A 75 -2.07 8.62 -1.18
C VAL A 75 -2.22 9.14 0.24
N THR A 76 -3.16 8.58 1.00
CA THR A 76 -3.36 8.92 2.41
C THR A 76 -3.25 7.69 3.29
N ASP A 77 -2.75 7.86 4.51
CA ASP A 77 -2.76 6.85 5.57
C ASP A 77 -3.55 7.39 6.76
N ARG A 78 -4.67 6.73 7.10
CA ARG A 78 -5.56 7.14 8.20
C ARG A 78 -5.99 8.62 8.07
N GLY A 79 -6.21 9.08 6.84
CA GLY A 79 -6.66 10.44 6.51
C GLY A 79 -5.55 11.48 6.36
N LEU A 80 -4.30 11.14 6.64
CA LEU A 80 -3.15 12.02 6.45
C LEU A 80 -2.47 11.74 5.12
N GLU A 81 -2.19 12.78 4.35
CA GLU A 81 -1.47 12.65 3.08
C GLU A 81 -0.05 12.14 3.30
N LYS A 82 0.38 11.22 2.44
CA LYS A 82 1.70 10.62 2.45
C LYS A 82 2.53 11.19 1.32
N ASN A 83 3.74 11.65 1.67
CA ASN A 83 4.75 11.98 0.68
C ASN A 83 5.45 10.71 0.20
N SER A 84 5.78 10.68 -1.09
CA SER A 84 6.63 9.62 -1.64
C SER A 84 8.02 9.66 -1.01
N LEU A 85 8.65 8.50 -0.93
CA LEU A 85 10.07 8.34 -0.59
C LEU A 85 11.00 8.70 -1.77
N TYR A 86 10.50 8.64 -3.01
CA TYR A 86 11.25 8.97 -4.23
C TYR A 86 10.34 9.39 -5.40
#